data_AF-A0A2H3G6Y9-F1
#
_entry.id   AF-A0A2H3G6Y9-F1
#
_cell.length_a   1.000
_cell.length_b   1.000
_cell.length_c   1.000
_cell.angle_alpha   90.00
_cell.angle_beta   90.00
_cell.angle_gamma   90.00
#
_symmetry.space_group_name_H-M   'P 1'
#
loop_
_entity.id
_entity.type
_entity.pdbx_description
1 polymer ?
#
loop_
_entity_poly.entity_id
_entity_poly.type
_entity_poly.pdbx_seq_one_letter_code
_entity_poly.pdbx_strand_id
1 'polypeptide(L)'
;MAHSGQDALKDAMYWEERGEMVFHKDAYNFGNSLIPLLKDQSTTIALAEMMKSYEQYRSRRSRVMTPLYANRVKYIKRLLLIKDQQYLALFSDPYDVLNLTLKQRAADTAGMLATRGWQEQMKEAGIWDD
;
A
#
# COMPACT_ATOMS: atom_id res chain seq x y z
N MET A 1 0.81 1.01 28.10
CA MET A 1 0.34 -0.10 27.25
C MET A 1 0.79 0.22 25.84
N ALA A 2 1.65 -0.59 25.23
CA ALA A 2 2.13 -0.33 23.88
C ALA A 2 0.96 -0.51 22.92
N HIS A 3 0.45 0.59 22.34
CA HIS A 3 -0.46 0.54 21.21
C HIS A 3 0.20 -0.31 20.13
N SER A 4 -0.48 -1.36 19.69
CA SER A 4 0.07 -2.25 18.68
C SER A 4 0.38 -1.43 17.42
N GLY A 5 1.44 -1.78 16.68
CA GLY A 5 1.81 -1.02 15.47
C GLY A 5 0.66 -0.86 14.46
N GLN A 6 -0.32 -1.77 14.46
CA GLN A 6 -1.53 -1.70 13.63
C GLN A 6 -2.51 -0.61 14.08
N ASP A 7 -2.67 -0.37 15.38
CA ASP A 7 -3.51 0.71 15.90
C ASP A 7 -2.94 2.07 15.49
N ALA A 8 -1.61 2.23 15.60
CA ALA A 8 -0.92 3.45 15.19
C ALA A 8 -1.06 3.73 13.68
N LEU A 9 -1.01 2.69 12.84
CA LEU A 9 -1.25 2.86 11.39
C LEU A 9 -2.70 3.26 11.13
N LYS A 10 -3.66 2.59 11.79
CA LYS A 10 -5.09 2.87 11.60
C LYS A 10 -5.43 4.31 11.96
N ASP A 11 -4.95 4.80 13.10
CA ASP A 11 -5.16 6.17 13.56
C ASP A 11 -4.53 7.19 12.59
N ALA A 12 -3.32 6.90 12.10
CA ALA A 12 -2.63 7.77 11.16
C ALA A 12 -3.30 7.86 9.77
N MET A 13 -4.18 6.92 9.43
CA MET A 13 -4.94 6.91 8.17
C MET A 13 -6.25 7.71 8.25
N TYR A 14 -6.55 8.31 9.40
CA TYR A 14 -7.56 9.37 9.52
C TYR A 14 -6.92 10.75 9.33
N TRP A 15 -7.50 11.58 8.47
CA TRP A 15 -7.19 13.02 8.44
C TRP A 15 -8.37 13.84 7.92
N GLU A 16 -8.31 15.14 8.17
CA GLU A 16 -9.38 16.07 7.82
C GLU A 16 -9.36 16.42 6.34
N GLU A 17 -10.49 16.25 5.67
CA GLU A 17 -10.76 16.73 4.31
C GLU A 17 -12.04 17.56 4.32
N ARG A 18 -11.94 18.85 3.98
CA ARG A 18 -13.07 19.78 3.93
C ARG A 18 -13.87 19.90 5.25
N GLY A 19 -13.20 19.82 6.40
CA GLY A 19 -13.86 19.90 7.70
C GLY A 19 -14.33 18.56 8.26
N GLU A 20 -14.17 17.46 7.52
CA GLU A 20 -14.61 16.13 7.94
C GLU A 20 -13.42 15.18 8.08
N MET A 21 -13.41 14.39 9.15
CA MET A 21 -12.42 13.33 9.34
C MET A 21 -12.73 12.15 8.42
N VAL A 22 -11.82 11.85 7.49
CA VAL A 22 -11.96 10.78 6.50
C VAL A 22 -10.97 9.66 6.78
N PHE A 23 -11.43 8.42 6.68
CA PHE A 23 -10.58 7.24 6.77
C PHE A 23 -10.12 6.77 5.38
N HIS A 24 -8.81 6.74 5.15
CA HIS A 24 -8.24 6.31 3.88
C HIS A 24 -7.98 4.81 3.84
N LYS A 25 -9.07 4.04 3.70
CA LYS A 25 -9.06 2.55 3.74
C LYS A 25 -8.07 1.92 2.77
N ASP A 26 -7.93 2.46 1.56
CA ASP A 26 -7.04 1.90 0.55
C ASP A 26 -5.56 2.07 0.90
N ALA A 27 -5.19 3.23 1.46
CA ALA A 27 -3.85 3.50 1.94
C ALA A 27 -3.56 2.66 3.20
N TYR A 28 -4.53 2.52 4.11
CA TYR A 28 -4.44 1.64 5.26
C TYR A 28 -4.16 0.18 4.86
N ASN A 29 -4.97 -0.36 3.95
CA ASN A 29 -4.83 -1.74 3.46
C ASN A 29 -3.49 -1.94 2.75
N PHE A 30 -3.03 -0.94 1.98
CA PHE A 30 -1.71 -1.03 1.36
C PHE A 30 -0.61 -1.04 2.43
N GLY A 31 -0.64 -0.12 3.39
CA GLY A 31 0.31 -0.04 4.49
C GLY A 31 0.40 -1.34 5.28
N ASN A 32 -0.74 -1.94 5.64
CA ASN A 32 -0.78 -3.23 6.32
C ASN A 32 -0.04 -4.33 5.55
N SER A 33 -0.21 -4.40 4.22
CA SER A 33 0.50 -5.38 3.39
C SER A 33 2.02 -5.15 3.34
N LEU A 34 2.51 -3.96 3.70
CA LEU A 34 3.93 -3.62 3.71
C LEU A 34 4.60 -3.85 5.07
N ILE A 35 3.84 -4.00 6.16
CA ILE A 35 4.39 -4.20 7.51
C ILE A 35 5.40 -5.37 7.56
N PRO A 36 5.12 -6.55 6.97
CA PRO A 36 6.06 -7.68 7.01
C PRO A 36 7.37 -7.43 6.25
N LEU A 37 7.46 -6.37 5.44
CA LEU A 37 8.63 -6.04 4.61
C LEU A 37 9.49 -4.94 5.23
N LEU A 38 9.06 -4.35 6.35
CA LEU A 38 9.80 -3.31 7.04
C LEU A 38 11.11 -3.87 7.64
N LYS A 39 12.15 -3.04 7.69
CA LYS A 39 13.31 -3.32 8.55
C LYS A 39 12.89 -3.26 10.01
N ASP A 40 13.51 -4.08 10.86
CA ASP A 40 13.24 -4.13 12.32
C ASP A 40 13.32 -2.76 13.02
N GLN A 41 14.20 -1.87 12.54
CA GLN A 41 14.38 -0.53 13.07
C GLN A 41 13.41 0.53 12.51
N SER A 42 12.55 0.17 11.56
CA SER A 42 11.61 1.10 10.93
C SER A 42 10.34 1.24 11.76
N THR A 43 9.77 2.45 11.77
CA THR A 43 8.58 2.73 12.57
C THR A 43 7.31 2.70 11.72
N THR A 44 6.21 2.25 12.31
CA THR A 44 4.89 2.33 11.68
C THR A 44 4.47 3.77 11.36
N ILE A 45 4.99 4.76 12.11
CA ILE A 45 4.77 6.18 11.84
C ILE A 45 5.37 6.58 10.49
N ALA A 46 6.62 6.18 10.20
CA ALA A 46 7.26 6.47 8.93
C ALA A 46 6.56 5.75 7.75
N LEU A 47 6.06 4.53 7.98
CA LEU A 47 5.20 3.84 7.02
C LEU A 47 3.88 4.61 6.80
N ALA A 48 3.27 5.15 7.84
CA ALA A 48 2.05 5.94 7.72
C ALA A 48 2.27 7.22 6.90
N GLU A 49 3.42 7.90 7.06
CA GLU A 49 3.80 9.03 6.21
C GLU A 49 3.92 8.64 4.74
N MET A 50 4.53 7.49 4.46
CA MET A 50 4.58 6.93 3.10
C MET A 50 3.17 6.65 2.56
N MET A 51 2.26 6.15 3.39
CA MET A 51 0.88 5.86 2.97
C MET A 51 0.06 7.13 2.71
N LYS A 52 0.29 8.21 3.47
CA LYS A 52 -0.27 9.53 3.17
C LYS A 52 0.22 10.06 1.81
N SER A 53 1.52 9.91 1.53
CA SER A 53 2.10 10.28 0.23
C SER A 53 1.51 9.44 -0.91
N TYR A 54 1.30 8.14 -0.71
CA TYR A 54 0.61 7.26 -1.65
C TYR A 54 -0.84 7.72 -1.91
N GLU A 55 -1.57 8.07 -0.87
CA GLU A 55 -2.95 8.55 -0.98
C GLU A 55 -3.03 9.84 -1.80
N GLN A 56 -2.21 10.82 -1.45
CA GLN A 56 -2.09 12.07 -2.23
C GLN A 56 -1.64 11.81 -3.67
N TYR A 57 -0.82 10.79 -3.90
CA TYR A 57 -0.40 10.38 -5.24
C TYR A 57 -1.60 9.86 -6.06
N ARG A 58 -2.41 8.94 -5.52
CA ARG A 58 -3.52 8.31 -6.27
C ARG A 58 -4.73 9.23 -6.43
N SER A 59 -4.97 10.14 -5.48
CA SER A 59 -6.11 11.05 -5.49
C SER A 59 -5.96 12.22 -6.47
N ARG A 60 -4.83 12.34 -7.17
CA ARG A 60 -4.68 13.32 -8.25
C ARG A 60 -5.64 13.01 -9.40
N ARG A 61 -6.31 14.03 -9.94
CA ARG A 61 -7.31 13.91 -11.03
C ARG A 61 -6.84 13.09 -12.25
N SER A 62 -5.54 13.10 -12.56
CA SER A 62 -4.98 12.30 -13.65
C SER A 62 -4.85 10.79 -13.36
N ARG A 63 -5.11 10.36 -12.12
CA ARG A 63 -4.88 8.99 -11.62
C ARG A 63 -6.08 8.37 -10.93
N VAL A 64 -7.12 9.14 -10.62
CA VAL A 64 -8.37 8.62 -10.01
C VAL A 64 -9.05 7.56 -10.87
N MET A 65 -8.89 7.61 -12.20
CA MET A 65 -9.41 6.58 -13.13
C MET A 65 -8.47 5.37 -13.27
N THR A 66 -7.27 5.40 -12.68
CA THR A 66 -6.35 4.25 -12.71
C THR A 66 -6.80 3.22 -11.66
N PRO A 67 -6.87 1.91 -12.01
CA PRO A 67 -7.19 0.86 -11.06
C PRO A 67 -6.30 0.89 -9.80
N LEU A 68 -6.87 0.52 -8.65
CA LEU A 68 -6.21 0.60 -7.34
C LEU A 68 -4.82 -0.04 -7.34
N TYR A 69 -4.72 -1.30 -7.73
CA TYR A 69 -3.45 -2.05 -7.73
C TYR A 69 -2.49 -1.58 -8.81
N ALA A 70 -2.99 -0.99 -9.91
CA ALA A 70 -2.15 -0.32 -10.88
C ALA A 70 -1.53 0.97 -10.30
N ASN A 71 -2.26 1.72 -9.46
CA ASN A 71 -1.72 2.87 -8.74
C ASN A 71 -0.62 2.48 -7.75
N ARG A 72 -0.76 1.36 -7.01
CA ARG A 72 0.30 0.84 -6.14
C ARG A 72 1.61 0.58 -6.90
N VAL A 73 1.53 -0.16 -8.01
CA VAL A 73 2.71 -0.43 -8.86
C VAL A 73 3.34 0.86 -9.38
N LYS A 74 2.54 1.80 -9.90
CA LYS A 74 3.05 3.07 -10.42
C LYS A 74 3.72 3.91 -9.34
N TYR A 75 3.16 3.93 -8.12
CA TYR A 75 3.74 4.64 -6.99
C TYR A 75 5.10 4.06 -6.59
N ILE A 76 5.21 2.74 -6.39
CA ILE A 76 6.48 2.10 -6.02
C ILE A 76 7.53 2.25 -7.12
N LYS A 77 7.16 2.05 -8.39
CA LYS A 77 8.07 2.31 -9.52
C LYS A 77 8.56 3.76 -9.55
N ARG A 78 7.71 4.72 -9.21
CA ARG A 78 8.11 6.13 -9.11
C ARG A 78 9.15 6.31 -8.01
N LEU A 79 8.93 5.76 -6.81
CA LEU A 79 9.88 5.87 -5.70
C LEU A 79 11.25 5.30 -6.07
N LEU A 80 11.27 4.13 -6.71
CA LEU A 80 12.50 3.50 -7.21
C LEU A 80 13.20 4.35 -8.27
N LEU A 81 12.45 4.89 -9.23
CA LEU A 81 12.99 5.71 -10.32
C LEU A 81 13.68 6.98 -9.79
N ILE A 82 13.05 7.66 -8.83
CA ILE A 82 13.61 8.88 -8.23
C ILE A 82 14.58 8.58 -7.07
N LYS A 83 14.80 7.30 -6.75
CA LYS A 83 15.63 6.83 -5.64
C LYS A 83 15.27 7.49 -4.31
N ASP A 84 13.97 7.55 -4.00
CA ASP A 84 13.43 8.19 -2.80
C ASP A 84 13.91 7.49 -1.51
N GLN A 85 15.06 7.92 -0.98
CA GLN A 85 15.67 7.26 0.17
C GLN A 85 14.84 7.41 1.46
N GLN A 86 13.98 8.44 1.56
CA GLN A 86 13.11 8.60 2.73
C GLN A 86 12.18 7.39 2.88
N TYR A 87 11.55 6.95 1.79
CA TYR A 87 10.62 5.82 1.83
C TYR A 87 11.26 4.47 1.51
N LEU A 88 12.21 4.42 0.59
CA LEU A 88 12.87 3.15 0.23
C LEU A 88 13.69 2.59 1.40
N ALA A 89 14.27 3.45 2.25
CA ALA A 89 15.07 2.99 3.38
C ALA A 89 14.26 2.25 4.46
N LEU A 90 12.92 2.38 4.48
CA LEU A 90 12.03 1.68 5.41
C LEU A 90 12.07 0.16 5.23
N PHE A 91 12.40 -0.32 4.03
CA PHE A 91 12.30 -1.72 3.65
C PHE A 91 13.65 -2.39 3.63
N SER A 92 13.70 -3.67 4.02
CA SER A 92 14.90 -4.51 3.94
C SER A 92 15.40 -4.59 2.50
N ASP A 93 14.47 -4.89 1.59
CA ASP A 93 14.68 -4.78 0.15
C ASP A 93 13.48 -4.03 -0.51
N PRO A 94 13.71 -2.85 -1.11
CA PRO A 94 12.67 -2.15 -1.85
C PRO A 94 12.12 -2.92 -3.08
N TYR A 95 12.86 -3.90 -3.61
CA TYR A 95 12.37 -4.74 -4.70
C TYR A 95 11.33 -5.76 -4.23
N ASP A 96 11.34 -6.17 -2.97
CA ASP A 96 10.27 -7.01 -2.41
C ASP A 96 8.94 -6.27 -2.38
N VAL A 97 8.96 -4.96 -2.09
CA VAL A 97 7.78 -4.10 -2.17
C VAL A 97 7.27 -4.02 -3.62
N LEU A 98 8.18 -3.87 -4.59
CA LEU A 98 7.80 -3.88 -6.00
C LEU A 98 7.17 -5.24 -6.39
N ASN A 99 7.80 -6.35 -6.01
CA ASN A 99 7.32 -7.69 -6.30
C ASN A 99 5.94 -7.95 -5.71
N LEU A 100 5.71 -7.53 -4.46
CA LEU A 100 4.39 -7.61 -3.82
C LEU A 100 3.34 -6.82 -4.62
N THR A 101 3.62 -5.57 -5.02
CA THR A 101 2.64 -4.78 -5.78
C THR A 101 2.36 -5.36 -7.16
N LEU A 102 3.36 -5.97 -7.80
CA LEU A 102 3.17 -6.69 -9.07
C LEU A 102 2.31 -7.94 -8.88
N LYS A 103 2.54 -8.72 -7.83
CA LYS A 103 1.74 -9.89 -7.46
C LYS A 103 0.28 -9.51 -7.21
N GLN A 104 0.06 -8.47 -6.41
CA GLN A 104 -1.28 -7.94 -6.13
C GLN A 104 -2.00 -7.48 -7.40
N ARG A 105 -1.31 -6.76 -8.29
CA ARG A 105 -1.91 -6.35 -9.58
C ARG A 105 -2.26 -7.53 -10.47
N ALA A 106 -1.41 -8.56 -10.52
CA ALA A 106 -1.68 -9.75 -11.32
C ALA A 106 -2.90 -10.51 -10.79
N ALA A 107 -2.98 -10.71 -9.47
CA ALA A 107 -4.13 -11.35 -8.81
C ALA A 107 -5.44 -10.57 -9.00
N ASP A 108 -5.40 -9.24 -8.87
CA ASP A 108 -6.55 -8.37 -9.16
C ASP A 108 -7.04 -8.52 -10.61
N THR A 109 -6.10 -8.52 -11.56
CA THR A 109 -6.42 -8.72 -12.99
C THR A 109 -7.03 -10.11 -13.23
N ALA A 110 -6.47 -11.15 -12.60
CA ALA A 110 -6.98 -12.52 -12.67
C ALA A 110 -8.42 -12.62 -12.16
N GLY A 111 -8.74 -11.97 -11.02
CA GLY A 111 -10.09 -11.93 -10.47
C GLY A 111 -11.07 -11.14 -11.34
N MET A 112 -10.65 -9.98 -11.88
CA MET A 112 -11.47 -9.21 -12.83
C MET A 112 -11.84 -10.01 -14.09
N LEU A 113 -10.93 -10.88 -14.54
CA LEU A 113 -11.11 -11.71 -15.73
C LEU A 113 -11.68 -13.11 -15.42
N ALA A 114 -11.93 -13.42 -14.14
CA ALA A 114 -12.36 -14.75 -13.67
C ALA A 114 -11.50 -15.91 -14.20
N THR A 115 -10.18 -15.71 -14.33
CA THR A 115 -9.28 -16.77 -14.83
C THR A 115 -9.21 -17.95 -13.87
N ARG A 116 -8.94 -19.17 -14.36
CA ARG A 116 -8.82 -20.36 -13.50
C ARG A 116 -7.83 -20.12 -12.33
N GLY A 117 -8.27 -20.41 -11.10
CA GLY A 117 -7.47 -20.25 -9.88
C GLY A 117 -7.31 -18.80 -9.39
N TRP A 118 -8.16 -17.87 -9.82
CA TRP A 118 -8.06 -16.46 -9.42
C TRP A 118 -8.25 -16.24 -7.92
N GLN A 119 -9.04 -17.08 -7.25
CA GLN A 119 -9.33 -16.97 -5.81
C GLN A 119 -8.06 -17.28 -5.00
N GLU A 120 -7.38 -18.37 -5.32
CA GLU A 120 -6.09 -18.73 -4.71
C GLU A 120 -5.05 -17.63 -4.93
N GLN A 121 -4.98 -17.07 -6.15
CA GLN A 121 -4.06 -15.96 -6.43
C GLN A 121 -4.34 -14.71 -5.59
N MET A 122 -5.61 -14.37 -5.36
CA MET A 122 -5.98 -13.25 -4.49
C MET A 122 -5.62 -13.50 -3.03
N LYS A 123 -5.80 -14.73 -2.54
CA LYS A 123 -5.37 -15.14 -1.18
C LYS A 123 -3.85 -15.06 -1.04
N GLU A 124 -3.11 -15.67 -1.96
CA GLU A 124 -1.65 -15.64 -1.96
C GLU A 124 -1.08 -14.22 -2.08
N ALA A 125 -1.80 -13.31 -2.72
CA ALA A 125 -1.43 -11.90 -2.85
C ALA A 125 -1.80 -11.05 -1.61
N GLY A 126 -2.45 -11.63 -0.60
CA GLY A 126 -2.95 -10.93 0.57
C GLY A 126 -4.03 -9.88 0.24
N ILE A 127 -4.82 -10.13 -0.82
CA ILE A 127 -5.96 -9.29 -1.21
C ILE A 127 -7.24 -9.76 -0.54
N TRP A 128 -7.37 -11.08 -0.39
CA TRP A 128 -8.52 -11.73 0.20
C TRP A 128 -8.06 -12.55 1.40
N ASP A 129 -8.58 -12.21 2.58
CA ASP A 129 -8.52 -13.07 3.76
C ASP A 129 -9.79 -13.94 3.80
N ASP A 130 -9.65 -15.23 4.10
CA ASP A 130 -10.76 -16.21 4.17
C ASP A 130 -11.99 -15.72 4.96
#